data_AF-A0A9W7PN50-F1
#
_entry.id   AF-A0A9W7PN50-F1
#
_cell.length_a   1.000
_cell.length_b   1.000
_cell.length_c   1.000
_cell.angle_alpha   90.00
_cell.angle_beta   90.00
_cell.angle_gamma   90.00
#
_symmetry.space_group_name_H-M   'P 1'
#
loop_
_entity.id
_entity.type
_entity.pdbx_description
1 polymer ?
#
loop_
_entity_poly.entity_id
_entity_poly.type
_entity_poly.pdbx_seq_one_letter_code
_entity_poly.pdbx_strand_id
1 'polypeptide(L)'
;MLRGIIIVLLTVGVVGTGYWGYKEHQEKNAVLIRAENSYQRAFHDLAYEVDLLHDKIGTTLAMNSRSSLSPALADVWRLTSEARSDVGQLPLTLMPFNKTEEFLANIGDFSYRAAIRDLEKEPLNEQEYKTLQTLYSNAGNIQDELRKVQHLVLKNNLRWMDVEMALASNRDPADNTIIDGLKTVEKNVTSYSSTNFGPTFTSAQKNKKGGFEAQGKAISKDEAAKIAKSFLNLKGNEKVDVEKSGKGAKESFYSVKIKDEATNNEFYMDITGKGGYPIWVMNNREIKEQKVSLNDAGSKGLKFLKDHKFNNMELYDSSQYDNVGVFTYVVNENGVRIYPEAIQMKIALDDGSIVGFSAKEY
;
A
#
# COMPACT_ATOMS: atom_id res chain seq x y z
N MET A 1 -53.81 -44.83 -19.10
CA MET A 1 -52.57 -44.52 -19.86
C MET A 1 -51.82 -43.32 -19.29
N LEU A 2 -52.45 -42.17 -19.06
CA LEU A 2 -51.79 -40.98 -18.50
C LEU A 2 -51.01 -41.21 -17.18
N ARG A 3 -51.60 -41.95 -16.23
CA ARG A 3 -50.96 -42.23 -14.93
C ARG A 3 -49.63 -42.99 -15.05
N GLY A 4 -49.52 -43.93 -15.97
CA GLY A 4 -48.27 -44.70 -16.19
C GLY A 4 -47.16 -43.84 -16.77
N ILE A 5 -47.49 -42.93 -17.69
CA ILE A 5 -46.54 -41.99 -18.30
C ILE A 5 -45.98 -41.03 -17.24
N ILE A 6 -46.84 -40.51 -16.36
CA ILE A 6 -46.43 -39.62 -15.26
C ILE A 6 -45.50 -40.35 -14.28
N ILE A 7 -45.80 -41.60 -13.91
CA ILE A 7 -44.96 -42.38 -13.00
C ILE A 7 -43.58 -42.63 -13.61
N VAL A 8 -43.51 -42.97 -14.90
CA VAL A 8 -42.22 -43.17 -15.59
C VAL A 8 -41.42 -41.88 -15.65
N LEU A 9 -42.04 -40.75 -16.00
CA LEU A 9 -41.38 -39.45 -16.02
C LEU A 9 -40.85 -39.03 -14.64
N LEU A 10 -41.65 -39.21 -13.59
CA LEU A 10 -41.22 -38.92 -12.21
C LEU A 10 -40.07 -39.84 -11.79
N THR A 11 -40.11 -41.11 -12.16
CA THR A 11 -39.03 -42.06 -11.86
C THR A 11 -37.73 -41.66 -12.54
N VAL A 12 -37.77 -41.28 -13.82
CA VAL A 12 -36.61 -40.76 -14.55
C VAL A 12 -36.10 -39.46 -13.91
N GLY A 13 -37.01 -38.58 -13.48
CA GLY A 13 -36.66 -37.35 -12.76
C GLY A 13 -35.90 -37.64 -11.46
N VAL A 14 -36.39 -38.55 -10.62
CA VAL A 14 -35.76 -38.92 -9.34
C VAL A 14 -34.41 -39.61 -9.56
N VAL A 15 -34.29 -40.50 -10.55
CA VAL A 15 -33.01 -41.14 -10.89
C VAL A 15 -32.01 -40.12 -11.41
N GLY A 16 -32.46 -39.19 -12.27
CA GLY A 16 -31.64 -38.11 -12.81
C GLY A 16 -31.12 -37.17 -11.73
N THR A 17 -31.98 -36.72 -10.81
CA THR A 17 -31.57 -35.85 -9.70
C THR A 17 -30.71 -36.58 -8.68
N GLY A 18 -30.96 -37.87 -8.43
CA GLY A 18 -30.10 -38.70 -7.58
C GLY A 18 -28.68 -38.85 -8.15
N TYR A 19 -28.57 -39.13 -9.46
CA TYR A 19 -27.27 -39.21 -10.14
C TYR A 19 -26.56 -37.86 -10.16
N TRP A 20 -27.27 -36.78 -10.49
CA TRP A 20 -26.71 -35.42 -10.47
C TRP A 20 -26.23 -35.02 -9.07
N GLY A 21 -27.04 -35.25 -8.04
CA GLY A 21 -26.67 -34.96 -6.65
C GLY A 21 -25.46 -35.78 -6.17
N TYR A 22 -25.36 -37.05 -6.56
CA TYR A 22 -24.18 -37.86 -6.26
C TYR A 22 -22.92 -37.33 -6.96
N LYS A 23 -23.02 -37.00 -8.25
CA LYS A 23 -21.91 -36.44 -9.03
C LYS A 23 -21.46 -35.09 -8.45
N GLU A 24 -22.41 -34.19 -8.18
CA GLU A 24 -22.17 -32.89 -7.55
C GLU A 24 -21.48 -33.07 -6.19
N HIS A 25 -21.91 -34.04 -5.38
CA HIS A 25 -21.28 -34.32 -4.10
C HIS A 25 -19.83 -34.81 -4.25
N GLN A 26 -19.55 -35.68 -5.24
CA GLN A 26 -18.19 -36.13 -5.52
C GLN A 26 -17.29 -34.98 -6.01
N GLU A 27 -17.75 -34.17 -6.96
CA GLU A 27 -17.00 -33.02 -7.49
C GLU A 27 -16.72 -31.99 -6.39
N LYS A 28 -17.73 -31.70 -5.55
CA LYS A 28 -17.56 -30.84 -4.37
C LYS A 28 -16.50 -31.39 -3.43
N ASN A 29 -16.55 -32.67 -3.08
CA ASN A 29 -15.56 -33.27 -2.17
C ASN A 29 -14.14 -33.23 -2.78
N ALA A 30 -14.01 -33.47 -4.09
CA ALA A 30 -12.72 -33.37 -4.77
C ALA A 30 -12.14 -31.95 -4.75
N VAL A 31 -12.98 -30.93 -4.93
CA VAL A 31 -12.59 -29.52 -4.81
C VAL A 31 -12.15 -29.18 -3.39
N LEU A 32 -12.91 -29.60 -2.37
CA LEU A 32 -12.57 -29.35 -0.96
C LEU A 32 -11.24 -30.00 -0.57
N ILE A 33 -11.00 -31.24 -0.99
CA ILE A 33 -9.72 -31.94 -0.74
C ILE A 33 -8.56 -31.22 -1.45
N ARG A 34 -8.78 -30.78 -2.69
CA ARG A 34 -7.74 -30.04 -3.43
C ARG A 34 -7.40 -28.71 -2.77
N ALA A 35 -8.41 -27.97 -2.29
CA ALA A 35 -8.21 -26.73 -1.55
C ALA A 35 -7.45 -26.98 -0.24
N GLU A 36 -7.88 -27.98 0.54
CA GLU A 36 -7.20 -28.38 1.77
C GLU A 36 -5.72 -28.72 1.53
N ASN A 37 -5.42 -29.54 0.51
CA ASN A 37 -4.05 -29.89 0.15
C ASN A 37 -3.23 -28.67 -0.29
N SER A 38 -3.87 -27.70 -0.95
CA SER A 38 -3.21 -26.45 -1.36
C SER A 38 -2.86 -25.60 -0.13
N TYR A 39 -3.78 -25.46 0.82
CA TYR A 39 -3.55 -24.69 2.04
C TYR A 39 -2.52 -25.34 2.96
N GLN A 40 -2.58 -26.65 3.13
CA GLN A 40 -1.57 -27.38 3.90
C GLN A 40 -0.19 -27.20 3.31
N ARG A 41 -0.07 -27.35 1.97
CA ARG A 41 1.20 -27.13 1.27
C ARG A 41 1.71 -25.71 1.47
N ALA A 42 0.91 -24.71 1.11
CA ALA A 42 1.30 -23.30 1.23
C ALA A 42 1.70 -22.94 2.66
N PHE A 43 1.00 -23.45 3.67
CA PHE A 43 1.37 -23.21 5.06
C PHE A 43 2.69 -23.89 5.46
N HIS A 44 2.93 -25.12 5.01
CA HIS A 44 4.18 -25.84 5.29
C HIS A 44 5.38 -25.22 4.55
N ASP A 45 5.19 -24.82 3.30
CA ASP A 45 6.20 -24.15 2.49
C ASP A 45 6.52 -22.78 3.11
N LEU A 46 5.52 -22.00 3.51
CA LEU A 46 5.71 -20.76 4.28
C LEU A 46 6.52 -20.96 5.56
N ALA A 47 6.17 -21.95 6.38
CA ALA A 47 6.89 -22.23 7.62
C ALA A 47 8.35 -22.61 7.36
N TYR A 48 8.59 -23.41 6.32
CA TYR A 48 9.94 -23.80 5.88
C TYR A 48 10.73 -22.62 5.32
N GLU A 49 10.12 -21.76 4.52
CA GLU A 49 10.79 -20.60 3.94
C GLU A 49 11.12 -19.55 4.99
N VAL A 50 10.27 -19.39 6.02
CA VAL A 50 10.58 -18.55 7.18
C VAL A 50 11.72 -19.14 8.02
N ASP A 51 11.79 -20.47 8.17
CA ASP A 51 12.96 -21.13 8.78
C ASP A 51 14.24 -20.77 8.01
N LEU A 52 14.24 -20.98 6.68
CA LEU A 52 15.38 -20.65 5.82
C LEU A 52 15.73 -19.16 5.85
N LEU A 53 14.71 -18.29 5.89
CA LEU A 53 14.88 -16.85 5.95
C LEU A 53 15.62 -16.45 7.23
N HIS A 54 15.21 -16.97 8.39
CA HIS A 54 15.87 -16.73 9.66
C HIS A 54 17.34 -17.20 9.62
N ASP A 55 17.60 -18.41 9.12
CA ASP A 55 18.95 -18.96 9.01
C ASP A 55 19.85 -18.12 8.07
N LYS A 56 19.31 -17.68 6.94
CA LYS A 56 20.05 -16.86 5.97
C LYS A 56 20.34 -15.45 6.49
N ILE A 57 19.40 -14.84 7.20
CA ILE A 57 19.64 -13.56 7.87
C ILE A 57 20.72 -13.72 8.94
N GLY A 58 20.65 -14.78 9.76
CA GLY A 58 21.66 -15.07 10.78
C GLY A 58 23.06 -15.31 10.18
N THR A 59 23.12 -16.05 9.08
CA THR A 59 24.36 -16.26 8.31
C THR A 59 24.91 -14.94 7.79
N THR A 60 24.04 -14.08 7.24
CA THR A 60 24.42 -12.75 6.73
C THR A 60 25.00 -11.87 7.86
N LEU A 61 24.43 -11.91 9.06
CA LEU A 61 24.96 -11.20 10.23
C LEU A 61 26.32 -11.72 10.70
N ALA A 62 26.58 -13.01 10.56
CA ALA A 62 27.86 -13.62 10.95
C ALA A 62 28.98 -13.42 9.90
N MET A 63 28.65 -12.93 8.70
CA MET A 63 29.62 -12.71 7.62
C MET A 63 30.42 -11.42 7.81
N ASN A 64 31.75 -11.55 7.80
CA ASN A 64 32.68 -10.41 7.88
C ASN A 64 33.18 -9.91 6.51
N SER A 65 32.97 -10.65 5.43
CA SER A 65 33.50 -10.29 4.10
C SER A 65 32.45 -9.60 3.23
N ARG A 66 32.81 -8.43 2.69
CA ARG A 66 31.94 -7.58 1.87
C ARG A 66 31.52 -8.24 0.55
N SER A 67 32.37 -9.10 -0.01
CA SER A 67 32.11 -9.86 -1.25
C SER A 67 31.06 -10.96 -1.11
N SER A 68 30.83 -11.48 0.11
CA SER A 68 29.84 -12.55 0.37
C SER A 68 28.47 -12.03 0.84
N LEU A 69 28.39 -10.76 1.24
CA LEU A 69 27.16 -10.16 1.75
C LEU A 69 26.10 -9.95 0.64
N SER A 70 26.48 -9.48 -0.55
CA SER A 70 25.53 -9.24 -1.63
C SER A 70 24.80 -10.51 -2.08
N PRO A 71 25.49 -11.66 -2.33
CA PRO A 71 24.80 -12.92 -2.63
C PRO A 71 23.90 -13.41 -1.49
N ALA A 72 24.32 -13.26 -0.24
CA ALA A 72 23.52 -13.67 0.91
C ALA A 72 22.23 -12.84 1.05
N LEU A 73 22.31 -11.53 0.82
CA LEU A 73 21.14 -10.64 0.81
C LEU A 73 20.23 -10.90 -0.40
N ALA A 74 20.78 -11.28 -1.56
CA ALA A 74 19.97 -11.70 -2.70
C ALA A 74 19.18 -13.00 -2.41
N ASP A 75 19.79 -13.96 -1.71
CA ASP A 75 19.12 -15.16 -1.21
C ASP A 75 17.97 -14.82 -0.25
N VAL A 76 18.21 -13.90 0.70
CA VAL A 76 17.17 -13.43 1.63
C VAL A 76 16.01 -12.78 0.86
N TRP A 77 16.30 -11.93 -0.13
CA TRP A 77 15.27 -11.34 -0.99
C TRP A 77 14.45 -12.41 -1.74
N ARG A 78 15.10 -13.41 -2.35
CA ARG A 78 14.41 -14.52 -3.03
C ARG A 78 13.46 -15.25 -2.07
N LEU A 79 13.96 -15.66 -0.89
CA LEU A 79 13.16 -16.37 0.11
C LEU A 79 11.97 -15.54 0.60
N THR A 80 12.11 -14.22 0.76
CA THR A 80 10.96 -13.38 1.10
C THR A 80 9.92 -13.34 0.00
N SER A 81 10.33 -13.41 -1.28
CA SER A 81 9.39 -13.43 -2.39
C SER A 81 8.61 -14.74 -2.46
N GLU A 82 9.27 -15.86 -2.16
CA GLU A 82 8.65 -17.18 -2.07
C GLU A 82 7.64 -17.20 -0.92
N ALA A 83 8.05 -16.72 0.27
CA ALA A 83 7.19 -16.74 1.46
C ALA A 83 5.92 -15.90 1.26
N ARG A 84 6.02 -14.78 0.55
CA ARG A 84 4.85 -13.95 0.19
C ARG A 84 3.93 -14.63 -0.82
N SER A 85 4.49 -15.40 -1.74
CA SER A 85 3.69 -16.19 -2.67
C SER A 85 2.86 -17.24 -1.92
N ASP A 86 3.41 -17.84 -0.88
CA ASP A 86 2.73 -18.84 -0.07
C ASP A 86 1.69 -18.25 0.88
N VAL A 87 1.99 -17.12 1.52
CA VAL A 87 0.96 -16.33 2.25
C VAL A 87 -0.19 -15.98 1.30
N GLY A 88 0.12 -15.60 0.06
CA GLY A 88 -0.83 -15.37 -1.04
C GLY A 88 -1.81 -16.50 -1.32
N GLN A 89 -1.42 -17.74 -1.04
CA GLN A 89 -2.18 -18.96 -1.34
C GLN A 89 -3.00 -19.48 -0.16
N LEU A 90 -2.80 -18.93 1.05
CA LEU A 90 -3.64 -19.24 2.21
C LEU A 90 -5.07 -18.69 2.02
N PRO A 91 -6.06 -19.13 2.81
CA PRO A 91 -7.43 -18.59 2.72
C PRO A 91 -7.48 -17.12 3.20
N LEU A 92 -7.05 -16.20 2.33
CA LEU A 92 -6.82 -14.77 2.59
C LEU A 92 -8.09 -13.93 2.69
N THR A 93 -9.22 -14.42 2.18
CA THR A 93 -10.48 -13.68 2.17
C THR A 93 -11.05 -13.44 3.58
N LEU A 94 -10.55 -14.14 4.60
CA LEU A 94 -11.16 -14.17 5.93
C LEU A 94 -10.18 -14.07 7.11
N MET A 95 -8.86 -13.99 6.87
CA MET A 95 -7.85 -13.80 7.92
C MET A 95 -6.90 -12.64 7.57
N PRO A 96 -6.58 -11.74 8.54
CA PRO A 96 -5.70 -10.62 8.28
C PRO A 96 -4.25 -11.11 8.25
N PHE A 97 -3.68 -11.43 7.10
CA PHE A 97 -2.24 -11.73 6.92
C PHE A 97 -1.41 -10.49 6.53
N ASN A 98 -2.01 -9.31 6.67
CA ASN A 98 -1.45 -8.08 6.16
C ASN A 98 -0.13 -7.70 6.84
N LYS A 99 0.08 -8.11 8.09
CA LYS A 99 1.29 -7.75 8.82
C LYS A 99 2.43 -8.70 8.49
N THR A 100 2.17 -9.99 8.37
CA THR A 100 3.17 -10.95 7.87
C THR A 100 3.62 -10.58 6.46
N GLU A 101 2.68 -10.24 5.57
CA GLU A 101 3.00 -9.70 4.23
C GLU A 101 3.85 -8.43 4.29
N GLU A 102 3.48 -7.45 5.12
CA GLU A 102 4.23 -6.20 5.29
C GLU A 102 5.65 -6.47 5.80
N PHE A 103 5.81 -7.38 6.75
CA PHE A 103 7.11 -7.78 7.29
C PHE A 103 8.00 -8.44 6.22
N LEU A 104 7.49 -9.45 5.51
CA LEU A 104 8.22 -10.11 4.44
C LEU A 104 8.60 -9.13 3.33
N ALA A 105 7.70 -8.21 2.98
CA ALA A 105 7.98 -7.16 2.01
C ALA A 105 9.11 -6.22 2.49
N ASN A 106 9.11 -5.83 3.77
CA ASN A 106 10.16 -4.97 4.32
C ASN A 106 11.54 -5.67 4.32
N ILE A 107 11.60 -6.97 4.65
CA ILE A 107 12.85 -7.73 4.53
C ILE A 107 13.30 -7.81 3.07
N GLY A 108 12.38 -8.09 2.15
CA GLY A 108 12.68 -8.19 0.73
C GLY A 108 13.23 -6.87 0.18
N ASP A 109 12.58 -5.75 0.50
CA ASP A 109 13.02 -4.41 0.10
C ASP A 109 14.40 -4.07 0.67
N PHE A 110 14.68 -4.42 1.94
CA PHE A 110 16.01 -4.24 2.57
C PHE A 110 17.08 -5.05 1.86
N SER A 111 16.82 -6.34 1.71
CA SER A 111 17.79 -7.28 1.22
C SER A 111 18.11 -7.02 -0.24
N TYR A 112 17.11 -6.69 -1.06
CA TYR A 112 17.32 -6.28 -2.44
C TYR A 112 18.18 -5.01 -2.55
N ARG A 113 17.80 -3.93 -1.86
CA ARG A 113 18.53 -2.64 -1.93
C ARG A 113 19.98 -2.77 -1.49
N ALA A 114 20.23 -3.53 -0.43
CA ALA A 114 21.57 -3.78 0.07
C ALA A 114 22.35 -4.72 -0.87
N ALA A 115 21.71 -5.73 -1.46
CA ALA A 115 22.36 -6.68 -2.36
C ALA A 115 22.84 -6.05 -3.68
N ILE A 116 22.08 -5.11 -4.25
CA ILE A 116 22.42 -4.48 -5.54
C ILE A 116 23.50 -3.40 -5.43
N ARG A 117 23.86 -2.98 -4.21
CA ARG A 117 24.89 -1.97 -3.94
C ARG A 117 26.28 -2.61 -3.94
N ASP A 118 27.29 -1.84 -4.33
CA ASP A 118 28.69 -2.25 -4.18
C ASP A 118 29.08 -2.17 -2.70
N LEU A 119 28.88 -3.27 -1.97
CA LEU A 119 29.14 -3.35 -0.53
C LEU A 119 30.64 -3.25 -0.17
N GLU A 120 31.55 -3.36 -1.14
CA GLU A 120 32.96 -3.09 -0.91
C GLU A 120 33.21 -1.58 -0.71
N LYS A 121 32.58 -0.76 -1.55
CA LYS A 121 32.66 0.71 -1.49
C LYS A 121 31.69 1.33 -0.48
N GLU A 122 30.47 0.80 -0.44
CA GLU A 122 29.37 1.29 0.40
C GLU A 122 28.88 0.15 1.32
N PRO A 123 29.66 -0.21 2.36
CA PRO A 123 29.32 -1.30 3.27
C PRO A 123 28.03 -1.00 4.02
N LEU A 124 27.45 -2.04 4.64
CA LEU A 124 26.34 -1.85 5.57
C LEU A 124 26.77 -0.90 6.69
N ASN A 125 26.00 0.16 6.91
CA ASN A 125 26.23 1.07 8.03
C ASN A 125 25.66 0.48 9.35
N GLU A 126 25.98 1.10 10.49
CA GLU A 126 25.54 0.62 11.81
C GLU A 126 24.02 0.51 11.93
N GLN A 127 23.28 1.43 11.31
CA GLN A 127 21.81 1.42 11.32
C GLN A 127 21.26 0.27 10.48
N GLU A 128 21.82 0.02 9.30
CA GLU A 128 21.46 -1.12 8.44
C GLU A 128 21.78 -2.46 9.14
N TYR A 129 22.90 -2.54 9.87
CA TYR A 129 23.27 -3.71 10.64
C TYR A 129 22.29 -3.96 11.80
N LYS A 130 21.92 -2.91 12.54
CA LYS A 130 20.90 -2.99 13.60
C LYS A 130 19.53 -3.37 13.06
N THR A 131 19.17 -2.88 11.88
CA THR A 131 17.97 -3.31 11.16
C THR A 131 18.05 -4.81 10.87
N LEU A 132 19.16 -5.32 10.33
CA LEU A 132 19.31 -6.75 10.03
C LEU A 132 19.23 -7.62 11.30
N GLN A 133 19.79 -7.18 12.43
CA GLN A 133 19.63 -7.85 13.73
C GLN A 133 18.17 -7.88 14.20
N THR A 134 17.43 -6.79 13.97
CA THR A 134 16.01 -6.73 14.30
C THR A 134 15.20 -7.67 13.41
N LEU A 135 15.49 -7.69 12.11
CA LEU A 135 14.88 -8.61 11.16
C LEU A 135 15.15 -10.07 11.52
N TYR A 136 16.37 -10.40 11.95
CA TYR A 136 16.74 -11.72 12.47
C TYR A 136 15.86 -12.12 13.66
N SER A 137 15.85 -11.30 14.72
CA SER A 137 15.06 -11.60 15.91
C SER A 137 13.56 -11.75 15.60
N ASN A 138 13.04 -10.92 14.71
CA ASN A 138 11.63 -10.97 14.32
C ASN A 138 11.31 -12.22 13.49
N ALA A 139 12.19 -12.58 12.54
CA ALA A 139 12.05 -13.80 11.75
C ALA A 139 12.03 -15.04 12.66
N GLY A 140 12.90 -15.11 13.67
CA GLY A 140 12.90 -16.21 14.64
C GLY A 140 11.61 -16.27 15.48
N ASN A 141 11.08 -15.13 15.91
CA ASN A 141 9.79 -15.10 16.62
C ASN A 141 8.63 -15.58 15.73
N ILE A 142 8.60 -15.17 14.46
CA ILE A 142 7.56 -15.58 13.51
C ILE A 142 7.69 -17.07 13.19
N GLN A 143 8.92 -17.55 13.01
CA GLN A 143 9.26 -18.95 12.84
C GLN A 143 8.66 -19.80 13.98
N ASP A 144 8.92 -19.41 15.23
CA ASP A 144 8.42 -20.11 16.41
C ASP A 144 6.88 -20.13 16.46
N GLU A 145 6.23 -19.02 16.14
CA GLU A 145 4.77 -18.97 16.10
C GLU A 145 4.19 -19.84 14.97
N LEU A 146 4.76 -19.79 13.76
CA LEU A 146 4.34 -20.64 12.65
C LEU A 146 4.50 -22.12 13.00
N ARG A 147 5.61 -22.51 13.65
CA ARG A 147 5.84 -23.89 14.12
C ARG A 147 4.85 -24.31 15.21
N LYS A 148 4.45 -23.41 16.11
CA LYS A 148 3.37 -23.69 17.08
C LYS A 148 2.05 -23.96 16.38
N VAL A 149 1.68 -23.15 15.40
CA VAL A 149 0.47 -23.38 14.59
C VAL A 149 0.56 -24.71 13.86
N GLN A 150 1.69 -25.00 13.22
CA GLN A 150 1.93 -26.29 12.55
C GLN A 150 1.75 -27.48 13.50
N HIS A 151 2.32 -27.40 14.70
CA HIS A 151 2.17 -28.45 15.71
C HIS A 151 0.71 -28.63 16.13
N LEU A 152 -0.03 -27.54 16.33
CA LEU A 152 -1.44 -27.59 16.74
C LEU A 152 -2.35 -28.15 15.64
N VAL A 153 -2.11 -27.78 14.39
CA VAL A 153 -2.83 -28.32 13.22
C VAL A 153 -2.64 -29.83 13.13
N LEU A 154 -1.39 -30.30 13.18
CA LEU A 154 -1.06 -31.72 13.07
C LEU A 154 -1.57 -32.53 14.27
N LYS A 155 -1.39 -32.01 15.50
CA LYS A 155 -1.80 -32.70 16.73
C LYS A 155 -3.31 -32.91 16.82
N ASN A 156 -4.09 -31.92 16.40
CA ASN A 156 -5.55 -31.96 16.52
C ASN A 156 -6.25 -32.33 15.19
N ASN A 157 -5.48 -32.67 14.15
CA ASN A 157 -5.97 -33.01 12.81
C ASN A 157 -6.96 -31.96 12.26
N LEU A 158 -6.59 -30.69 12.43
CA LEU A 158 -7.42 -29.55 12.03
C LEU A 158 -7.34 -29.35 10.52
N ARG A 159 -8.45 -28.95 9.90
CA ARG A 159 -8.54 -28.70 8.46
C ARG A 159 -8.68 -27.21 8.18
N TRP A 160 -7.88 -26.70 7.26
CA TRP A 160 -7.93 -25.31 6.79
C TRP A 160 -9.27 -24.97 6.14
N MET A 161 -9.88 -25.93 5.44
CA MET A 161 -11.21 -25.75 4.84
C MET A 161 -12.32 -25.55 5.89
N ASP A 162 -12.20 -26.15 7.08
CA ASP A 162 -13.16 -25.95 8.16
C ASP A 162 -13.09 -24.51 8.71
N VAL A 163 -11.88 -23.93 8.75
CA VAL A 163 -11.64 -22.52 9.08
C VAL A 163 -12.31 -21.61 8.07
N GLU A 164 -12.08 -21.85 6.78
CA GLU A 164 -12.66 -21.02 5.70
C GLU A 164 -14.20 -21.08 5.71
N MET A 165 -14.79 -22.27 5.85
CA MET A 165 -16.25 -22.42 5.92
C MET A 165 -16.86 -21.74 7.16
N ALA A 166 -16.21 -21.84 8.32
CA ALA A 166 -16.67 -21.21 9.55
C ALA A 166 -16.71 -19.68 9.40
N LEU A 167 -15.63 -19.11 8.87
CA LEU A 167 -15.49 -17.68 8.62
C LEU A 167 -16.50 -17.18 7.56
N ALA A 168 -16.73 -17.94 6.49
CA ALA A 168 -17.70 -17.56 5.44
C ALA A 168 -19.16 -17.57 5.96
N SER A 169 -19.44 -18.36 6.99
CA SER A 169 -20.79 -18.53 7.55
C SER A 169 -21.13 -17.53 8.66
N ASN A 170 -20.26 -16.57 8.99
CA ASN A 170 -20.39 -15.66 10.14
C ASN A 170 -20.68 -16.39 11.47
N ARG A 171 -20.31 -17.66 11.58
CA ARG A 171 -20.35 -18.36 12.86
C ARG A 171 -19.15 -17.90 13.64
N ASP A 172 -19.38 -17.42 14.85
CA ASP A 172 -18.32 -16.95 15.73
C ASP A 172 -17.28 -18.07 15.83
N PRO A 173 -16.05 -17.90 15.28
CA PRO A 173 -15.07 -18.96 15.24
C PRO A 173 -14.34 -19.04 16.59
N ALA A 174 -15.08 -18.88 17.68
CA ALA A 174 -14.63 -18.64 19.04
C ALA A 174 -13.81 -19.81 19.65
N ASP A 175 -13.55 -20.86 18.88
CA ASP A 175 -12.82 -22.05 19.32
C ASP A 175 -11.98 -22.67 18.19
N ASN A 176 -11.46 -21.85 17.26
CA ASN A 176 -10.58 -22.36 16.20
C ASN A 176 -9.11 -22.03 16.46
N THR A 177 -8.40 -23.04 16.97
CA THR A 177 -6.96 -22.99 17.29
C THR A 177 -6.07 -22.52 16.14
N ILE A 178 -6.46 -22.75 14.87
CA ILE A 178 -5.71 -22.26 13.70
C ILE A 178 -5.77 -20.73 13.64
N ILE A 179 -6.97 -20.17 13.80
CA ILE A 179 -7.20 -18.73 13.70
C ILE A 179 -6.48 -18.01 14.85
N ASP A 180 -6.55 -18.54 16.06
CA ASP A 180 -5.89 -17.92 17.21
C ASP A 180 -4.37 -17.96 17.10
N GLY A 181 -3.84 -19.06 16.59
CA GLY A 181 -2.42 -19.18 16.24
C GLY A 181 -1.98 -18.12 15.25
N LEU A 182 -2.72 -17.95 14.14
CA LEU A 182 -2.40 -16.95 13.12
C LEU A 182 -2.60 -15.51 13.59
N LYS A 183 -3.65 -15.24 14.38
CA LYS A 183 -3.81 -13.93 15.05
C LYS A 183 -2.63 -13.62 15.97
N THR A 184 -2.05 -14.64 16.62
CA THR A 184 -0.88 -14.48 17.47
C THR A 184 0.35 -14.13 16.64
N VAL A 185 0.58 -14.82 15.51
CA VAL A 185 1.60 -14.46 14.52
C VAL A 185 1.44 -12.98 14.12
N GLU A 186 0.25 -12.59 13.67
CA GLU A 186 -0.03 -11.23 13.18
C GLU A 186 0.11 -10.14 14.25
N LYS A 187 -0.32 -10.42 15.48
CA LYS A 187 -0.18 -9.50 16.62
C LYS A 187 1.30 -9.29 16.98
N ASN A 188 2.08 -10.36 16.96
CA ASN A 188 3.52 -10.28 17.21
C ASN A 188 4.19 -9.47 16.10
N VAL A 189 3.88 -9.76 14.82
CA VAL A 189 4.39 -8.99 13.67
C VAL A 189 4.01 -7.50 13.73
N THR A 190 2.78 -7.19 14.18
CA THR A 190 2.32 -5.80 14.34
C THR A 190 3.22 -5.00 15.28
N SER A 191 3.63 -5.63 16.39
CA SER A 191 4.50 -5.00 17.39
C SER A 191 5.89 -4.70 16.84
N TYR A 192 6.29 -5.36 15.75
CA TYR A 192 7.57 -5.18 15.06
C TYR A 192 7.50 -4.21 13.88
N SER A 193 6.34 -4.10 13.22
CA SER A 193 6.09 -3.20 12.06
C SER A 193 6.22 -1.69 12.38
N SER A 194 6.24 -1.33 13.67
CA SER A 194 6.49 0.03 14.17
C SER A 194 7.99 0.36 14.33
N THR A 195 8.88 -0.61 14.12
CA THR A 195 10.33 -0.39 14.24
C THR A 195 10.78 0.56 13.13
N ASN A 196 11.35 1.68 13.54
CA ASN A 196 11.86 2.72 12.66
C ASN A 196 13.08 2.17 11.88
N PHE A 197 12.88 1.74 10.63
CA PHE A 197 13.90 1.13 9.76
C PHE A 197 15.02 2.09 9.31
N GLY A 198 15.16 3.24 9.96
CA GLY A 198 16.09 4.31 9.60
C GLY A 198 15.58 5.16 8.44
N PRO A 199 16.17 6.36 8.24
CA PRO A 199 15.71 7.36 7.27
C PRO A 199 15.69 6.85 5.82
N THR A 200 16.57 5.90 5.47
CA THR A 200 16.67 5.27 4.15
C THR A 200 15.45 4.40 3.80
N PHE A 201 14.73 3.89 4.81
CA PHE A 201 13.58 3.00 4.67
C PHE A 201 12.23 3.70 4.88
N THR A 202 12.20 4.73 5.73
CA THR A 202 10.98 5.50 6.00
C THR A 202 10.42 6.17 4.76
N SER A 203 11.25 6.48 3.76
CA SER A 203 10.81 7.02 2.47
C SER A 203 9.97 6.03 1.64
N ALA A 204 10.32 4.75 1.64
CA ALA A 204 9.57 3.71 0.93
C ALA A 204 8.25 3.35 1.64
N GLN A 205 8.22 3.41 2.98
CA GLN A 205 6.99 3.24 3.77
C GLN A 205 6.09 4.48 3.75
N LYS A 206 6.64 5.71 3.66
CA LYS A 206 5.85 6.95 3.47
C LYS A 206 4.96 6.83 2.23
N ASN A 207 5.49 6.29 1.14
CA ASN A 207 4.72 6.04 -0.09
C ASN A 207 3.61 4.98 0.06
N LYS A 208 3.69 4.04 1.02
CA LYS A 208 2.68 2.99 1.23
C LYS A 208 1.58 3.37 2.24
N LYS A 209 1.80 4.31 3.18
CA LYS A 209 0.83 4.57 4.26
C LYS A 209 -0.37 5.43 3.86
N GLY A 210 -0.29 6.18 2.76
CA GLY A 210 -1.42 6.94 2.20
C GLY A 210 -2.09 7.85 3.25
N GLY A 211 -1.58 9.07 3.39
CA GLY A 211 -2.09 10.08 4.32
C GLY A 211 -1.10 11.24 4.44
N PHE A 212 -1.61 12.43 4.75
CA PHE A 212 -0.79 13.62 4.96
C PHE A 212 -0.53 13.75 6.47
N GLU A 213 0.73 13.72 6.92
CA GLU A 213 1.08 13.98 8.33
C GLU A 213 1.05 15.48 8.62
N ALA A 214 -0.10 16.12 8.38
CA ALA A 214 -0.27 17.55 8.53
C ALA A 214 -0.29 17.94 10.03
N GLN A 215 0.71 18.72 10.43
CA GLN A 215 0.79 19.29 11.76
C GLN A 215 0.00 20.60 11.86
N GLY A 216 -0.23 21.07 13.09
CA GLY A 216 -0.88 22.35 13.34
C GLY A 216 -2.32 22.26 13.85
N LYS A 217 -2.94 23.43 14.02
CA LYS A 217 -4.28 23.54 14.60
C LYS A 217 -5.33 23.08 13.59
N ALA A 218 -6.43 22.52 14.09
CA ALA A 218 -7.59 22.25 13.27
C ALA A 218 -8.16 23.55 12.70
N ILE A 219 -8.52 23.54 11.42
CA ILE A 219 -9.15 24.67 10.74
C ILE A 219 -10.66 24.47 10.57
N SER A 220 -11.38 25.57 10.43
CA SER A 220 -12.80 25.63 10.11
C SER A 220 -13.06 25.64 8.60
N LYS A 221 -14.33 25.45 8.21
CA LYS A 221 -14.74 25.57 6.80
C LYS A 221 -14.46 26.96 6.22
N ASP A 222 -14.67 28.01 7.01
CA ASP A 222 -14.44 29.40 6.58
C ASP A 222 -12.95 29.69 6.41
N GLU A 223 -12.10 29.11 7.25
CA GLU A 223 -10.65 29.19 7.07
C GLU A 223 -10.20 28.43 5.81
N ALA A 224 -10.74 27.25 5.54
CA ALA A 224 -10.47 26.51 4.32
C ALA A 224 -10.85 27.34 3.06
N ALA A 225 -12.01 28.01 3.08
CA ALA A 225 -12.41 28.91 1.99
C ALA A 225 -11.41 30.08 1.79
N LYS A 226 -10.95 30.70 2.88
CA LYS A 226 -9.95 31.80 2.83
C LYS A 226 -8.61 31.32 2.28
N ILE A 227 -8.14 30.15 2.72
CA ILE A 227 -6.91 29.53 2.24
C ILE A 227 -7.02 29.26 0.74
N ALA A 228 -8.14 28.69 0.29
CA ALA A 228 -8.34 28.38 -1.12
C ALA A 228 -8.30 29.64 -2.00
N LYS A 229 -8.99 30.71 -1.60
CA LYS A 229 -8.95 32.00 -2.32
C LYS A 229 -7.55 32.60 -2.35
N SER A 230 -6.82 32.54 -1.23
CA SER A 230 -5.46 33.05 -1.14
C SER A 230 -4.49 32.26 -2.03
N PHE A 231 -4.57 30.93 -2.01
CA PHE A 231 -3.68 30.05 -2.78
C PHE A 231 -3.85 30.20 -4.29
N LEU A 232 -5.10 30.44 -4.72
CA LEU A 232 -5.45 30.63 -6.13
C LEU A 232 -5.40 32.10 -6.57
N ASN A 233 -4.98 33.03 -5.70
CA ASN A 233 -4.95 34.47 -5.95
C ASN A 233 -6.28 35.05 -6.48
N LEU A 234 -7.40 34.54 -5.97
CA LEU A 234 -8.74 34.97 -6.38
C LEU A 234 -9.12 36.28 -5.68
N LYS A 235 -9.75 37.21 -6.41
CA LYS A 235 -9.97 38.60 -5.99
C LYS A 235 -11.45 38.98 -5.81
N GLY A 236 -12.42 38.07 -5.96
CA GLY A 236 -13.82 38.44 -6.20
C GLY A 236 -14.91 37.73 -5.38
N ASN A 237 -16.11 37.73 -5.99
CA ASN A 237 -17.39 37.23 -5.49
C ASN A 237 -17.63 35.74 -5.83
N GLU A 238 -16.55 34.95 -5.99
CA GLU A 238 -16.68 33.54 -6.40
C GLU A 238 -17.50 32.78 -5.36
N LYS A 239 -18.40 31.91 -5.85
CA LYS A 239 -19.13 30.98 -4.99
C LYS A 239 -18.19 29.89 -4.55
N VAL A 240 -18.09 29.72 -3.23
CA VAL A 240 -17.21 28.74 -2.60
C VAL A 240 -18.06 27.76 -1.80
N ASP A 241 -18.06 26.51 -2.22
CA ASP A 241 -18.70 25.41 -1.50
C ASP A 241 -17.61 24.60 -0.80
N VAL A 242 -17.77 24.40 0.52
CA VAL A 242 -16.81 23.67 1.35
C VAL A 242 -17.45 22.47 2.03
N GLU A 243 -16.96 21.30 1.66
CA GLU A 243 -17.34 20.02 2.25
C GLU A 243 -16.21 19.47 3.11
N LYS A 244 -16.56 18.83 4.22
CA LYS A 244 -15.58 18.16 5.09
C LYS A 244 -15.58 16.67 4.76
N SER A 245 -14.41 16.06 4.75
CA SER A 245 -14.23 14.61 4.60
C SER A 245 -15.16 13.82 5.55
N GLY A 246 -15.80 12.78 5.02
CA GLY A 246 -16.76 11.94 5.75
C GLY A 246 -16.16 11.02 6.82
N LYS A 247 -17.03 10.37 7.59
CA LYS A 247 -16.64 9.36 8.60
C LYS A 247 -16.02 8.15 7.89
N GLY A 248 -14.70 8.00 7.98
CA GLY A 248 -13.94 6.92 7.33
C GLY A 248 -12.65 7.38 6.65
N ALA A 249 -12.47 8.68 6.44
CA ALA A 249 -11.18 9.22 5.99
C ALA A 249 -10.12 9.04 7.09
N LYS A 250 -8.94 8.51 6.72
CA LYS A 250 -7.79 8.36 7.64
C LYS A 250 -7.38 9.70 8.26
N GLU A 251 -7.46 10.77 7.48
CA GLU A 251 -7.17 12.14 7.90
C GLU A 251 -8.32 13.07 7.51
N SER A 252 -8.58 14.09 8.33
CA SER A 252 -9.60 15.09 8.04
C SER A 252 -9.08 16.04 6.95
N PHE A 253 -9.89 16.30 5.93
CA PHE A 253 -9.64 17.33 4.92
C PHE A 253 -10.93 18.07 4.55
N TYR A 254 -10.78 19.20 3.88
CA TYR A 254 -11.85 20.02 3.33
C TYR A 254 -11.71 20.01 1.81
N SER A 255 -12.77 19.60 1.12
CA SER A 255 -12.89 19.74 -0.33
C SER A 255 -13.61 21.04 -0.63
N VAL A 256 -12.96 21.90 -1.40
CA VAL A 256 -13.41 23.24 -1.76
C VAL A 256 -13.70 23.25 -3.25
N LYS A 257 -14.94 23.54 -3.62
CA LYS A 257 -15.33 23.84 -4.99
C LYS A 257 -15.49 25.35 -5.13
N ILE A 258 -14.79 25.96 -6.08
CA ILE A 258 -14.89 27.38 -6.38
C ILE A 258 -15.37 27.54 -7.81
N LYS A 259 -16.47 28.28 -7.98
CA LYS A 259 -17.00 28.63 -9.30
C LYS A 259 -16.85 30.12 -9.54
N ASP A 260 -16.12 30.46 -10.59
CA ASP A 260 -16.07 31.80 -11.14
C ASP A 260 -17.20 31.96 -12.17
N GLU A 261 -18.21 32.76 -11.84
CA GLU A 261 -19.37 32.99 -12.71
C GLU A 261 -19.01 33.81 -13.96
N ALA A 262 -17.96 34.61 -13.93
CA ALA A 262 -17.56 35.45 -15.07
C ALA A 262 -16.89 34.63 -16.18
N THR A 263 -16.09 33.64 -15.80
CA THR A 263 -15.32 32.80 -16.73
C THR A 263 -15.92 31.40 -16.91
N ASN A 264 -16.91 31.04 -16.09
CA ASN A 264 -17.43 29.67 -15.95
C ASN A 264 -16.33 28.64 -15.60
N ASN A 265 -15.21 29.10 -15.02
CA ASN A 265 -14.14 28.23 -14.55
C ASN A 265 -14.52 27.59 -13.21
N GLU A 266 -14.19 26.31 -13.08
CA GLU A 266 -14.38 25.56 -11.84
C GLU A 266 -13.03 25.07 -11.31
N PHE A 267 -12.75 25.45 -10.07
CA PHE A 267 -11.61 24.97 -9.30
C PHE A 267 -12.07 23.98 -8.26
N TYR A 268 -11.34 22.89 -8.14
CA TYR A 268 -11.48 21.90 -7.09
C TYR A 268 -10.19 21.89 -6.30
N MET A 269 -10.29 21.90 -4.97
CA MET A 269 -9.13 21.95 -4.11
C MET A 269 -9.37 21.13 -2.85
N ASP A 270 -8.39 20.35 -2.43
CA ASP A 270 -8.38 19.70 -1.13
C ASP A 270 -7.38 20.40 -0.20
N ILE A 271 -7.82 20.62 1.04
CA ILE A 271 -7.05 21.28 2.10
C ILE A 271 -7.08 20.41 3.34
N THR A 272 -5.92 20.19 3.95
CA THR A 272 -5.83 19.42 5.20
C THR A 272 -6.62 20.09 6.33
N GLY A 273 -7.34 19.29 7.12
CA GLY A 273 -8.14 19.77 8.23
C GLY A 273 -7.32 20.25 9.43
N LYS A 274 -6.05 19.84 9.51
CA LYS A 274 -5.04 20.36 10.44
C LYS A 274 -4.01 21.18 9.65
N GLY A 275 -3.67 22.36 10.16
CA GLY A 275 -2.65 23.23 9.55
C GLY A 275 -3.13 23.99 8.30
N GLY A 276 -4.12 23.47 7.57
CA GLY A 276 -4.72 24.16 6.44
C GLY A 276 -3.84 24.16 5.19
N TYR A 277 -3.09 23.08 4.97
CA TYR A 277 -2.21 22.94 3.80
C TYR A 277 -2.99 22.55 2.55
N PRO A 278 -2.83 23.30 1.44
CA PRO A 278 -3.21 22.88 0.09
C PRO A 278 -2.52 21.58 -0.29
N ILE A 279 -3.29 20.55 -0.63
CA ILE A 279 -2.73 19.23 -0.98
C ILE A 279 -3.04 18.81 -2.41
N TRP A 280 -4.13 19.34 -2.96
CA TRP A 280 -4.54 19.06 -4.33
C TRP A 280 -5.31 20.24 -4.89
N VAL A 281 -5.07 20.58 -6.15
CA VAL A 281 -5.85 21.55 -6.93
C VAL A 281 -6.04 21.00 -8.33
N MET A 282 -7.23 21.23 -8.89
CA MET A 282 -7.52 21.08 -10.31
C MET A 282 -8.39 22.24 -10.78
N ASN A 283 -8.01 22.84 -11.90
CA ASN A 283 -8.85 23.77 -12.64
C ASN A 283 -9.29 23.08 -13.93
N ASN A 284 -10.59 22.83 -14.08
CA ASN A 284 -11.12 22.17 -15.27
C ASN A 284 -11.44 23.20 -16.36
N ARG A 285 -10.40 23.88 -16.87
CA ARG A 285 -10.51 24.82 -17.99
C ARG A 285 -9.80 24.30 -19.23
N GLU A 286 -10.33 24.65 -20.39
CA GLU A 286 -9.69 24.37 -21.68
C GLU A 286 -8.57 25.37 -21.96
N ILE A 287 -7.47 24.91 -22.54
CA ILE A 287 -6.28 25.72 -22.83
C ILE A 287 -5.99 25.62 -24.33
N LYS A 288 -6.37 26.66 -25.06
CA LYS A 288 -6.51 26.62 -26.53
C LYS A 288 -5.23 26.94 -27.29
N GLU A 289 -4.32 27.67 -26.67
CA GLU A 289 -3.10 28.16 -27.32
C GLU A 289 -1.91 28.14 -26.37
N GLN A 290 -0.71 28.14 -26.94
CA GLN A 290 0.54 28.26 -26.21
C GLN A 290 1.14 29.65 -26.48
N LYS A 291 1.29 30.44 -25.42
CA LYS A 291 1.98 31.76 -25.42
C LYS A 291 3.21 31.78 -24.51
N VAL A 292 3.33 30.81 -23.61
CA VAL A 292 4.39 30.66 -22.62
C VAL A 292 5.20 29.42 -22.97
N SER A 293 6.52 29.52 -22.95
CA SER A 293 7.39 28.36 -23.18
C SER A 293 7.33 27.40 -22.00
N LEU A 294 7.65 26.12 -22.22
CA LEU A 294 7.74 25.13 -21.12
C LEU A 294 8.76 25.56 -20.05
N ASN A 295 9.87 26.18 -20.47
CA ASN A 295 10.90 26.69 -19.56
C ASN A 295 10.40 27.85 -18.69
N ASP A 296 9.70 28.81 -19.29
CA ASP A 296 9.12 29.93 -18.55
C ASP A 296 8.02 29.46 -17.60
N ALA A 297 7.23 28.47 -18.02
CA ALA A 297 6.23 27.83 -17.17
C ALA A 297 6.87 27.11 -15.97
N GLY A 298 7.96 26.37 -16.18
CA GLY A 298 8.73 25.74 -15.08
C GLY A 298 9.26 26.77 -14.08
N SER A 299 9.79 27.89 -14.58
CA SER A 299 10.26 29.00 -13.74
C SER A 299 9.13 29.67 -12.95
N LYS A 300 7.95 29.84 -13.57
CA LYS A 300 6.73 30.33 -12.89
C LYS A 300 6.28 29.36 -11.79
N GLY A 301 6.37 28.05 -12.02
CA GLY A 301 6.06 27.03 -11.01
C GLY A 301 6.96 27.12 -9.78
N LEU A 302 8.29 27.20 -9.97
CA LEU A 302 9.24 27.41 -8.85
C LEU A 302 8.92 28.69 -8.06
N LYS A 303 8.60 29.79 -8.76
CA LYS A 303 8.22 31.04 -8.10
C LYS A 303 6.94 30.86 -7.27
N PHE A 304 5.92 30.22 -7.83
CA PHE A 304 4.67 29.97 -7.11
C PHE A 304 4.90 29.13 -5.85
N LEU A 305 5.70 28.07 -5.93
CA LEU A 305 6.04 27.23 -4.78
C LEU A 305 6.69 28.05 -3.68
N LYS A 306 7.68 28.87 -4.03
CA LYS A 306 8.37 29.77 -3.10
C LYS A 306 7.42 30.77 -2.45
N ASP A 307 6.55 31.41 -3.23
CA ASP A 307 5.56 32.38 -2.74
C ASP A 307 4.55 31.74 -1.75
N HIS A 308 4.31 30.43 -1.89
CA HIS A 308 3.42 29.64 -1.02
C HIS A 308 4.16 28.83 0.06
N LYS A 309 5.41 29.20 0.37
CA LYS A 309 6.24 28.63 1.45
C LYS A 309 6.71 27.18 1.23
N PHE A 310 6.65 26.68 0.00
CA PHE A 310 7.37 25.46 -0.40
C PHE A 310 8.80 25.85 -0.74
N ASN A 311 9.69 25.75 0.25
CA ASN A 311 11.08 26.16 0.13
C ASN A 311 11.95 25.01 -0.39
N ASN A 312 13.15 25.35 -0.86
CA ASN A 312 14.17 24.39 -1.31
C ASN A 312 13.70 23.45 -2.44
N MET A 313 12.74 23.87 -3.26
CA MET A 313 12.26 23.07 -4.38
C MET A 313 13.17 23.25 -5.61
N GLU A 314 13.48 22.15 -6.29
CA GLU A 314 14.20 22.12 -7.56
C GLU A 314 13.32 21.43 -8.62
N LEU A 315 13.35 21.92 -9.87
CA LEU A 315 12.69 21.24 -10.99
C LEU A 315 13.43 19.94 -11.31
N TYR A 316 12.75 18.81 -11.18
CA TYR A 316 13.31 17.49 -11.48
C TYR A 316 12.94 17.02 -12.89
N ASP A 317 11.65 17.13 -13.24
CA ASP A 317 11.13 16.65 -14.52
C ASP A 317 10.10 17.62 -15.11
N SER A 318 10.05 17.69 -16.43
CA SER A 318 9.11 18.53 -17.16
C SER A 318 8.69 17.86 -18.47
N SER A 319 7.39 17.82 -18.72
CA SER A 319 6.82 17.36 -19.99
C SER A 319 5.71 18.30 -20.44
N GLN A 320 5.40 18.31 -21.73
CA GLN A 320 4.30 19.08 -22.29
C GLN A 320 3.26 18.12 -22.87
N TYR A 321 1.99 18.34 -22.51
CA TYR A 321 0.84 17.66 -23.10
C TYR A 321 -0.12 18.74 -23.61
N ASP A 322 -0.32 18.78 -24.94
CA ASP A 322 -1.01 19.86 -25.63
C ASP A 322 -0.45 21.24 -25.21
N ASN A 323 -1.31 22.13 -24.73
CA ASN A 323 -0.96 23.46 -24.24
C ASN A 323 -0.76 23.50 -22.71
N VAL A 324 -0.40 22.36 -22.09
CA VAL A 324 -0.19 22.24 -20.64
C VAL A 324 1.22 21.72 -20.35
N GLY A 325 1.97 22.46 -19.54
CA GLY A 325 3.23 21.98 -18.97
C GLY A 325 2.96 21.19 -17.68
N VAL A 326 3.52 19.99 -17.60
CA VAL A 326 3.47 19.11 -16.44
C VAL A 326 4.87 19.06 -15.83
N PHE A 327 4.97 19.40 -14.55
CA PHE A 327 6.24 19.57 -13.86
C PHE A 327 6.25 18.76 -12.57
N THR A 328 7.40 18.16 -12.27
CA THR A 328 7.69 17.55 -10.98
C THR A 328 8.84 18.31 -10.32
N TYR A 329 8.58 18.85 -9.14
CA TYR A 329 9.58 19.49 -8.30
C TYR A 329 9.89 18.60 -7.11
N VAL A 330 11.15 18.55 -6.69
CA VAL A 330 11.60 17.78 -5.52
C VAL A 330 12.32 18.69 -4.55
N VAL A 331 12.25 18.39 -3.25
CA VAL A 331 13.05 19.07 -2.23
C VAL A 331 14.53 18.82 -2.51
N ASN A 332 15.36 19.86 -2.42
CA ASN A 332 16.80 19.82 -2.49
C ASN A 332 17.40 20.42 -1.22
N GLU A 333 17.94 19.57 -0.36
CA GLU A 333 18.66 19.99 0.84
C GLU A 333 20.17 19.86 0.61
N ASN A 334 20.86 21.00 0.57
CA ASN A 334 22.33 21.05 0.44
C ASN A 334 22.89 20.25 -0.75
N GLY A 335 22.19 20.25 -1.89
CA GLY A 335 22.58 19.53 -3.10
C GLY A 335 22.07 18.09 -3.18
N VAL A 336 21.36 17.59 -2.17
CA VAL A 336 20.76 16.27 -2.14
C VAL A 336 19.27 16.37 -2.48
N ARG A 337 18.85 15.71 -3.57
CA ARG A 337 17.45 15.64 -3.99
C ARG A 337 16.69 14.58 -3.19
N ILE A 338 15.59 14.98 -2.58
CA ILE A 338 14.69 14.11 -1.81
C ILE A 338 13.47 13.79 -2.68
N TYR A 339 13.63 12.79 -3.56
CA TYR A 339 12.57 12.35 -4.48
C TYR A 339 11.21 12.03 -3.86
N PRO A 340 11.14 11.42 -2.66
CA PRO A 340 9.87 11.15 -2.01
C PRO A 340 9.11 12.39 -1.54
N GLU A 341 9.76 13.57 -1.49
CA GLU A 341 9.14 14.84 -1.13
C GLU A 341 8.92 15.67 -2.40
N ALA A 342 8.06 15.16 -3.28
CA ALA A 342 7.78 15.75 -4.57
C ALA A 342 6.47 16.55 -4.57
N ILE A 343 6.45 17.59 -5.41
CA ILE A 343 5.26 18.35 -5.75
C ILE A 343 5.07 18.31 -7.26
N GLN A 344 3.90 17.87 -7.69
CA GLN A 344 3.52 17.86 -9.10
C GLN A 344 2.65 19.07 -9.42
N MET A 345 2.92 19.72 -10.54
CA MET A 345 2.15 20.88 -10.99
C MET A 345 1.80 20.77 -12.48
N LYS A 346 0.61 21.26 -12.82
CA LYS A 346 0.20 21.54 -14.19
C LYS A 346 0.05 23.04 -14.36
N ILE A 347 0.73 23.59 -15.35
CA ILE A 347 0.73 25.02 -15.65
C ILE A 347 0.23 25.19 -17.08
N ALA A 348 -0.78 26.03 -17.25
CA ALA A 348 -1.32 26.33 -18.56
C ALA A 348 -0.35 27.21 -19.34
N LEU A 349 -0.10 26.86 -20.59
CA LEU A 349 0.89 27.55 -21.42
C LEU A 349 0.31 28.76 -22.15
N ASP A 350 -0.98 29.07 -22.02
CA ASP A 350 -1.59 30.29 -22.56
C ASP A 350 -1.30 31.55 -21.71
N ASP A 351 -1.29 31.43 -20.38
CA ASP A 351 -1.09 32.55 -19.46
C ASP A 351 -0.07 32.25 -18.33
N GLY A 352 0.28 30.99 -18.12
CA GLY A 352 1.16 30.53 -17.05
C GLY A 352 0.46 30.39 -15.70
N SER A 353 -0.87 30.34 -15.67
CA SER A 353 -1.65 30.04 -14.47
C SER A 353 -1.58 28.55 -14.12
N ILE A 354 -1.76 28.25 -12.83
CA ILE A 354 -1.74 26.88 -12.34
C ILE A 354 -3.12 26.27 -12.54
N VAL A 355 -3.13 25.14 -13.23
CA VAL A 355 -4.34 24.37 -13.52
C VAL A 355 -4.34 23.01 -12.81
N GLY A 356 -3.21 22.64 -12.21
CA GLY A 356 -3.13 21.45 -11.36
C GLY A 356 -2.00 21.59 -10.34
N PHE A 357 -2.22 21.08 -9.14
CA PHE A 357 -1.23 21.03 -8.07
C PHE A 357 -1.46 19.78 -7.23
N SER A 358 -0.39 19.11 -6.83
CA SER A 358 -0.45 17.94 -5.95
C SER A 358 0.79 17.95 -5.05
N ALA A 359 0.58 18.17 -3.75
CA ALA A 359 1.59 18.07 -2.71
C ALA A 359 1.20 16.91 -1.76
N LYS A 360 0.95 15.74 -2.35
CA LYS A 360 0.62 14.53 -1.57
C LYS A 360 1.83 13.79 -1.04
N GLU A 361 2.97 13.99 -1.69
CA GLU A 361 4.23 13.32 -1.34
C GLU A 361 5.11 14.21 -0.45
N TYR A 362 5.01 15.54 -0.61
CA TYR A 362 5.59 16.57 0.28
C TYR A 362 4.80 16.67 1.61
#